data_AF-A0A520N9Q3-F1
#
_entry.id   AF-A0A520N9Q3-F1
#
_cell.length_a   1.000
_cell.length_b   1.000
_cell.length_c   1.000
_cell.angle_alpha   90.00
_cell.angle_beta   90.00
_cell.angle_gamma   90.00
#
_symmetry.space_group_name_H-M   'P 1'
#
loop_
_entity.id
_entity.type
_entity.pdbx_description
1 polymer ?
#
loop_
_entity_poly.entity_id
_entity_poly.type
_entity_poly.pdbx_seq_one_letter_code
_entity_poly.pdbx_strand_id
1 'polypeptide(L)'
;MRFGTLIKTLSAAAALMALTAAPAQTEETGYSIDSQSWTFTGPLCHYDERQLQRGLYIYQTRCQACHSLGLVRFSSLGELGWELLEGQTGEDVAKAIASNYEIPYINDDGENDTRPGVLNDTFPWALGNPKRATAT
;
A
#
# COMPACT_ATOMS: atom_id res chain seq x y z
N MET A 1 1.66 68.69 20.52
CA MET A 1 1.79 67.22 20.30
C MET A 1 0.92 66.85 19.10
N ARG A 2 1.53 66.25 18.07
CA ARG A 2 0.94 66.06 16.73
C ARG A 2 -0.02 64.86 16.70
N PHE A 3 -1.29 65.08 17.05
CA PHE A 3 -2.33 64.04 16.99
C PHE A 3 -2.59 63.47 15.58
N GLY A 4 -2.23 64.22 14.52
CA GLY A 4 -2.44 63.79 13.13
C GLY A 4 -1.45 62.73 12.61
N THR A 5 -0.32 62.52 13.27
CA THR A 5 0.69 61.54 12.81
C THR A 5 0.34 60.12 13.26
N LEU A 6 -0.30 59.96 14.43
CA LEU A 6 -0.72 58.67 14.98
C LEU A 6 -1.86 58.01 14.18
N ILE A 7 -2.80 58.80 13.64
CA ILE A 7 -3.94 58.27 12.87
C ILE A 7 -3.48 57.72 11.51
N LYS A 8 -2.46 58.33 10.89
CA LYS A 8 -1.90 57.87 9.61
C LYS A 8 -1.07 56.59 9.76
N THR A 9 -0.39 56.39 10.89
CA THR A 9 0.40 55.17 11.14
C THR A 9 -0.47 53.96 11.49
N LEU A 10 -1.60 54.14 12.17
CA LEU A 10 -2.55 53.04 12.45
C LEU A 10 -3.23 52.52 11.18
N SER A 11 -3.50 53.39 10.20
CA SER A 11 -4.12 52.98 8.93
C SER A 11 -3.17 52.16 8.03
N ALA A 12 -1.86 52.39 8.12
CA ALA A 12 -0.87 51.63 7.35
C ALA A 12 -0.61 50.23 7.92
N ALA A 13 -0.72 50.04 9.23
CA ALA A 13 -0.53 48.73 9.88
C ALA A 13 -1.71 47.78 9.61
N ALA A 14 -2.94 48.29 9.55
CA ALA A 14 -4.12 47.49 9.22
C ALA A 14 -4.14 47.02 7.75
N ALA A 15 -3.58 47.81 6.83
CA ALA A 15 -3.48 47.45 5.41
C ALA A 15 -2.44 46.35 5.14
N LEU A 16 -1.44 46.17 6.01
CA LEU A 16 -0.38 45.18 5.83
C LEU A 16 -0.72 43.79 6.42
N MET A 17 -1.70 43.69 7.31
CA MET A 17 -2.16 42.41 7.87
C MET A 17 -3.21 41.68 7.00
N ALA A 18 -3.68 42.30 5.91
CA ALA A 18 -4.69 41.71 5.04
C ALA A 18 -4.13 40.82 3.91
N LEU A 19 -2.80 40.62 3.82
CA LEU A 19 -2.17 40.03 2.62
C LEU A 19 -1.62 38.60 2.76
N THR A 20 -1.85 37.87 3.85
CA THR A 20 -1.33 36.48 3.95
C THR A 20 -2.32 35.52 4.59
N ALA A 21 -3.42 35.26 3.91
CA ALA A 21 -4.15 34.00 4.04
C ALA A 21 -4.90 33.75 2.73
N ALA A 22 -4.15 33.47 1.66
CA ALA A 22 -4.76 32.73 0.56
C ALA A 22 -5.22 31.39 1.16
N PRO A 23 -6.50 31.01 1.07
CA PRO A 23 -6.90 29.67 1.48
C PRO A 23 -6.06 28.70 0.65
N ALA A 24 -5.46 27.70 1.30
CA ALA A 24 -4.89 26.58 0.59
C ALA A 24 -6.01 25.98 -0.27
N GLN A 25 -5.97 26.21 -1.58
CA GLN A 25 -6.86 25.53 -2.50
C GLN A 25 -6.41 24.09 -2.51
N THR A 26 -7.12 23.24 -1.78
CA THR A 26 -7.12 21.81 -2.09
C THR A 26 -7.68 21.71 -3.50
N GLU A 27 -6.86 21.34 -4.48
CA GLU A 27 -7.39 20.81 -5.74
C GLU A 27 -8.08 19.49 -5.42
N GLU A 28 -9.31 19.54 -4.90
CA GLU A 28 -10.23 18.45 -5.14
C GLU A 28 -10.56 18.52 -6.62
N THR A 29 -9.82 17.76 -7.42
CA THR A 29 -10.28 17.36 -8.74
C THR A 29 -11.47 16.43 -8.50
N GLY A 30 -12.62 17.01 -8.15
CA GLY A 30 -13.83 16.32 -7.74
C GLY A 30 -14.49 15.64 -8.93
N TYR A 31 -13.93 14.53 -9.38
CA TYR A 31 -14.64 13.58 -10.22
C TYR A 31 -15.32 12.57 -9.31
N SER A 32 -16.64 12.40 -9.45
CA SER A 32 -17.35 11.34 -8.76
C SER A 32 -16.91 9.99 -9.33
N ILE A 33 -16.32 9.13 -8.51
CA ILE A 33 -16.06 7.75 -8.89
C ILE A 33 -17.39 7.00 -8.82
N ASP A 34 -17.85 6.49 -9.96
CA ASP A 34 -19.07 5.70 -10.02
C ASP A 34 -18.89 4.39 -9.24
N SER A 35 -19.92 4.04 -8.48
CA SER A 35 -19.97 2.77 -7.76
C SER A 35 -19.93 1.61 -8.76
N GLN A 36 -19.02 0.66 -8.52
CA GLN A 36 -18.93 -0.56 -9.30
C GLN A 36 -19.73 -1.68 -8.62
N SER A 37 -20.30 -2.57 -9.43
CA SER A 37 -20.98 -3.76 -8.92
C SER A 37 -19.97 -4.88 -8.68
N TRP A 38 -19.80 -5.29 -7.42
CA TRP A 38 -18.91 -6.39 -7.03
C TRP A 38 -19.69 -7.56 -6.42
N THR A 39 -19.17 -8.78 -6.58
CA THR A 39 -19.73 -9.99 -5.96
C THR A 39 -19.67 -9.94 -4.43
N PHE A 40 -18.73 -9.18 -3.89
CA PHE A 40 -18.52 -8.95 -2.45
C PHE A 40 -19.25 -7.70 -1.91
N THR A 41 -20.26 -7.19 -2.65
CA THR A 41 -21.12 -6.10 -2.14
C THR A 41 -22.36 -6.68 -1.44
N GLY A 42 -22.61 -6.23 -0.20
CA GLY A 42 -23.79 -6.61 0.59
C GLY A 42 -23.54 -7.67 1.66
N PRO A 43 -24.54 -8.03 2.48
CA PRO A 43 -24.36 -8.89 3.65
C PRO A 43 -24.19 -10.38 3.35
N LEU A 44 -24.69 -10.87 2.19
CA LEU A 44 -24.59 -12.27 1.76
C LEU A 44 -23.58 -12.44 0.62
N CYS A 45 -22.58 -11.58 0.60
CA CYS A 45 -21.65 -11.45 -0.50
C CYS A 45 -20.55 -12.51 -0.46
N HIS A 46 -19.81 -12.65 -1.57
CA HIS A 46 -18.68 -13.58 -1.66
C HIS A 46 -17.59 -13.02 -2.58
N TYR A 47 -16.36 -13.50 -2.39
CA TYR A 47 -15.29 -13.24 -3.32
C TYR A 47 -15.37 -14.20 -4.52
N ASP A 48 -15.11 -13.70 -5.72
CA ASP A 48 -14.78 -14.55 -6.87
C ASP A 48 -13.34 -15.04 -6.69
N GLU A 49 -13.16 -16.30 -6.30
CA GLU A 49 -11.85 -16.92 -6.04
C GLU A 49 -10.92 -16.84 -7.27
N ARG A 50 -11.47 -17.01 -8.48
CA ARG A 50 -10.67 -16.87 -9.70
C ARG A 50 -10.25 -15.41 -9.93
N GLN A 51 -11.08 -14.44 -9.54
CA GLN A 51 -10.69 -13.03 -9.55
C GLN A 51 -9.54 -12.77 -8.58
N LEU A 52 -9.56 -13.35 -7.37
CA LEU A 52 -8.47 -13.22 -6.40
C LEU A 52 -7.16 -13.80 -6.93
N GLN A 53 -7.18 -15.00 -7.53
CA GLN A 53 -6.00 -15.61 -8.14
C GLN A 53 -5.40 -14.75 -9.27
N ARG A 54 -6.26 -14.20 -10.16
CA ARG A 54 -5.80 -13.26 -11.20
C ARG A 54 -5.23 -11.97 -10.60
N GLY A 55 -5.85 -11.46 -9.53
CA GLY A 55 -5.37 -10.29 -8.79
C GLY A 55 -3.98 -10.51 -8.19
N LEU A 56 -3.74 -11.69 -7.60
CA LEU A 56 -2.42 -12.07 -7.09
C LEU A 56 -1.36 -12.07 -8.22
N TYR A 57 -1.67 -12.66 -9.37
CA TYR A 57 -0.77 -12.65 -10.53
C TYR A 57 -0.44 -11.22 -10.98
N ILE A 58 -1.44 -10.33 -11.04
CA ILE A 58 -1.22 -8.91 -11.39
C ILE A 58 -0.33 -8.24 -10.33
N TYR A 59 -0.59 -8.45 -9.04
CA TYR A 59 0.25 -7.92 -7.97
C TYR A 59 1.71 -8.35 -8.16
N GLN A 60 1.96 -9.65 -8.32
CA GLN A 60 3.30 -10.21 -8.47
C GLN A 60 4.03 -9.68 -9.72
N THR A 61 3.31 -9.51 -10.83
CA THR A 61 3.92 -9.16 -12.13
C THR A 61 3.98 -7.68 -12.44
N ARG A 62 3.25 -6.82 -11.70
CA ARG A 62 3.16 -5.38 -11.98
C ARG A 62 3.36 -4.50 -10.76
N CYS A 63 2.85 -4.90 -9.60
CA CYS A 63 2.81 -4.02 -8.42
C CYS A 63 3.97 -4.27 -7.46
N GLN A 64 4.40 -5.54 -7.31
CA GLN A 64 5.34 -5.98 -6.28
C GLN A 64 6.72 -5.29 -6.35
N ALA A 65 7.13 -4.84 -7.54
CA ALA A 65 8.37 -4.09 -7.73
C ALA A 65 8.42 -2.78 -6.92
N CYS A 66 7.26 -2.17 -6.65
CA CYS A 66 7.15 -0.90 -5.94
C CYS A 66 6.34 -1.01 -4.62
N HIS A 67 5.23 -1.75 -4.65
CA HIS A 67 4.30 -1.84 -3.53
C HIS A 67 4.55 -3.08 -2.66
N SER A 68 4.67 -2.85 -1.36
CA SER A 68 4.73 -3.93 -0.38
C SER A 68 3.36 -4.58 -0.18
N LEU A 69 3.37 -5.85 0.22
CA LEU A 69 2.19 -6.56 0.73
C LEU A 69 2.56 -7.27 2.04
N GLY A 70 3.21 -6.51 2.93
CA GLY A 70 3.85 -7.04 4.13
C GLY A 70 2.91 -7.49 5.26
N LEU A 71 1.60 -7.33 5.10
CA LEU A 71 0.58 -7.80 6.06
C LEU A 71 -0.07 -9.12 5.62
N VAL A 72 0.16 -9.57 4.38
CA VAL A 72 -0.39 -10.82 3.85
C VAL A 72 0.68 -11.89 3.95
N ARG A 73 0.37 -12.96 4.69
CA ARG A 73 1.22 -14.15 4.80
C ARG A 73 0.96 -15.10 3.64
N PHE A 74 1.99 -15.84 3.22
CA PHE A 74 1.81 -16.85 2.17
C PHE A 74 0.79 -17.92 2.55
N SER A 75 0.65 -18.28 3.84
CA SER A 75 -0.38 -19.21 4.32
C SER A 75 -1.79 -18.85 3.87
N SER A 76 -2.15 -17.56 3.86
CA SER A 76 -3.47 -17.09 3.43
C SER A 76 -3.76 -17.38 1.95
N LEU A 77 -2.72 -17.57 1.13
CA LEU A 77 -2.92 -17.88 -0.27
C LEU A 77 -3.54 -19.26 -0.47
N GLY A 78 -3.41 -20.18 0.49
CA GLY A 78 -3.99 -21.53 0.38
C GLY A 78 -5.52 -21.54 0.32
N GLU A 79 -6.17 -20.47 0.74
CA GLU A 79 -7.63 -20.34 0.79
C GLU A 79 -8.22 -19.74 -0.50
N LEU A 80 -7.41 -19.47 -1.51
CA LEU A 80 -7.86 -18.79 -2.75
C LEU A 80 -8.62 -19.69 -3.73
N GLY A 81 -9.18 -20.83 -3.31
CA GLY A 81 -9.99 -21.68 -4.17
C GLY A 81 -9.24 -22.29 -5.36
N TRP A 82 -8.02 -22.77 -5.14
CA TRP A 82 -7.17 -23.32 -6.20
C TRP A 82 -7.82 -24.51 -6.91
N GLU A 83 -7.53 -24.64 -8.20
CA GLU A 83 -7.76 -25.90 -8.90
C GLU A 83 -6.65 -26.89 -8.50
N LEU A 84 -7.03 -27.95 -7.81
CA LEU A 84 -6.12 -28.89 -7.16
C LEU A 84 -6.08 -30.21 -7.93
N LEU A 85 -4.87 -30.76 -8.07
CA LEU A 85 -4.71 -32.16 -8.48
C LEU A 85 -5.08 -33.10 -7.33
N GLU A 86 -5.38 -34.36 -7.63
CA GLU A 86 -5.70 -35.36 -6.61
C GLU A 86 -4.55 -35.47 -5.58
N GLY A 87 -4.91 -35.34 -4.30
CA GLY A 87 -3.95 -35.35 -3.19
C GLY A 87 -3.23 -34.02 -2.91
N GLN A 88 -3.47 -32.98 -3.70
CA GLN A 88 -2.93 -31.63 -3.44
C GLN A 88 -3.89 -30.81 -2.58
N THR A 89 -3.33 -29.95 -1.73
CA THR A 89 -4.06 -28.94 -0.95
C THR A 89 -3.71 -27.53 -1.42
N GLY A 90 -4.55 -26.55 -1.09
CA GLY A 90 -4.21 -25.14 -1.32
C GLY A 90 -2.96 -24.71 -0.56
N GLU A 91 -2.69 -25.30 0.61
CA GLU A 91 -1.45 -25.07 1.35
C GLU A 91 -0.20 -25.50 0.55
N ASP A 92 -0.28 -26.58 -0.24
CA ASP A 92 0.82 -27.02 -1.09
C ASP A 92 1.09 -26.02 -2.21
N VAL A 93 0.05 -25.43 -2.79
CA VAL A 93 0.18 -24.33 -3.77
C VAL A 93 0.81 -23.11 -3.10
N ALA A 94 0.35 -22.74 -1.90
CA ALA A 94 0.91 -21.63 -1.14
C ALA A 94 2.39 -21.84 -0.78
N LYS A 95 2.79 -23.06 -0.39
CA LYS A 95 4.21 -23.44 -0.16
C LYS A 95 5.02 -23.28 -1.43
N ALA A 96 4.51 -23.76 -2.57
CA ALA A 96 5.19 -23.62 -3.86
C ALA A 96 5.39 -22.15 -4.23
N ILE A 97 4.36 -21.30 -4.06
CA ILE A 97 4.46 -19.85 -4.30
C ILE A 97 5.51 -19.24 -3.37
N ALA A 98 5.46 -19.51 -2.06
CA ALA A 98 6.38 -18.98 -1.07
C ALA A 98 7.85 -19.34 -1.38
N SER A 99 8.09 -20.58 -1.82
CA SER A 99 9.44 -21.07 -2.13
C SER A 99 10.12 -20.36 -3.30
N ASN A 100 9.37 -19.65 -4.15
CA ASN A 100 9.93 -18.83 -5.22
C ASN A 100 10.52 -17.48 -4.74
N TYR A 101 10.39 -17.18 -3.45
CA TYR A 101 10.88 -15.95 -2.85
C TYR A 101 12.12 -16.21 -1.98
N GLU A 102 13.12 -15.35 -2.15
CA GLU A 102 14.29 -15.28 -1.27
C GLU A 102 13.98 -14.36 -0.09
N ILE A 103 13.98 -14.92 1.12
CA ILE A 103 13.70 -14.22 2.37
C ILE A 103 15.00 -14.00 3.15
N PRO A 104 15.37 -12.75 3.47
CA PRO A 104 16.58 -12.48 4.24
C PRO A 104 16.43 -12.95 5.69
N TYR A 105 17.49 -13.53 6.24
CA TYR A 105 17.58 -13.96 7.63
C TYR A 105 19.03 -13.88 8.14
N ILE A 106 19.24 -14.18 9.44
CA ILE A 106 20.57 -14.31 10.03
C ILE A 106 20.85 -15.80 10.23
N ASN A 107 21.95 -16.31 9.68
CA ASN A 107 22.35 -17.71 9.78
C ASN A 107 22.97 -18.03 11.16
N ASP A 108 23.31 -19.30 11.37
CA ASP A 108 23.85 -19.79 12.64
C ASP A 108 25.22 -19.18 13.00
N ASP A 109 25.97 -18.70 12.00
CA ASP A 109 27.25 -18.00 12.17
C ASP A 109 27.07 -16.49 12.47
N GLY A 110 25.83 -15.99 12.49
CA GLY A 110 25.51 -14.58 12.74
C GLY A 110 25.65 -13.67 11.51
N GLU A 111 25.74 -14.25 10.31
CA GLU A 111 25.89 -13.53 9.05
C GLU A 111 24.54 -13.35 8.36
N ASN A 112 24.43 -12.31 7.50
CA ASN A 112 23.24 -12.10 6.68
C ASN A 112 23.22 -13.14 5.54
N ASP A 113 22.10 -13.83 5.38
CA ASP A 113 21.90 -14.82 4.32
C ASP A 113 20.44 -14.78 3.81
N THR A 114 20.11 -15.58 2.79
CA THR A 114 18.74 -15.76 2.30
C THR A 114 18.31 -17.22 2.37
N ARG A 115 16.99 -17.42 2.50
CA ARG A 115 16.38 -18.74 2.42
C ARG A 115 15.12 -18.70 1.56
N PRO A 116 14.70 -19.84 1.00
CA PRO A 116 13.38 -19.97 0.41
C PRO A 116 12.28 -19.57 1.41
N GLY A 117 11.25 -18.91 0.91
CA GLY A 117 10.09 -18.50 1.69
C GLY A 117 9.29 -19.69 2.21
N VAL A 118 8.73 -19.51 3.42
CA VAL A 118 7.81 -20.46 4.06
C VAL A 118 6.46 -19.80 4.30
N LEU A 119 5.44 -20.59 4.66
CA LEU A 119 4.06 -20.13 4.80
C LEU A 119 3.86 -18.96 5.78
N ASN A 120 4.69 -18.89 6.83
CA ASN A 120 4.57 -17.84 7.83
C ASN A 120 5.23 -16.51 7.40
N ASP A 121 5.99 -16.51 6.30
CA ASP A 121 6.57 -15.29 5.74
C ASP A 121 5.51 -14.46 5.00
N THR A 122 5.85 -13.20 4.76
CA THR A 122 5.07 -12.27 3.93
C THR A 122 5.86 -11.95 2.66
N PHE A 123 5.24 -11.27 1.70
CA PHE A 123 5.91 -10.88 0.47
C PHE A 123 7.11 -9.97 0.78
N PRO A 124 8.33 -10.32 0.34
CA PRO A 124 9.50 -9.49 0.58
C PRO A 124 9.35 -8.16 -0.15
N TRP A 125 9.56 -7.07 0.57
CA TRP A 125 9.43 -5.75 -0.01
C TRP A 125 10.65 -5.40 -0.87
N ALA A 126 10.42 -5.26 -2.18
CA ALA A 126 11.46 -4.92 -3.15
C ALA A 126 12.25 -3.66 -2.79
N LEU A 127 11.64 -2.68 -2.10
CA LEU A 127 12.28 -1.43 -1.71
C LEU A 127 12.79 -1.39 -0.27
N GLY A 128 12.51 -2.39 0.57
CA GLY A 128 13.18 -2.66 1.86
C GLY A 128 13.05 -1.60 2.97
N ASN A 129 12.98 -0.31 2.65
CA ASN A 129 12.74 0.79 3.58
C ASN A 129 12.06 1.99 2.87
N PRO A 130 11.35 2.85 3.61
CA PRO A 130 10.63 3.99 3.02
C PRO A 130 11.53 5.00 2.31
N LYS A 131 12.78 5.18 2.77
CA LYS A 131 13.70 6.13 2.12
C LYS A 131 14.06 5.69 0.70
N ARG A 132 14.27 4.39 0.49
CA ARG A 132 14.50 3.83 -0.85
C ARG A 132 13.25 3.93 -1.72
N ALA A 133 12.06 3.78 -1.12
CA ALA A 133 10.79 3.91 -1.84
C ALA A 133 10.54 5.32 -2.36
N THR A 134 10.92 6.36 -1.61
CA THR A 134 10.81 7.76 -2.07
C THR A 134 11.88 8.14 -3.09
N ALA A 135 13.00 7.42 -3.14
CA ALA A 135 14.12 7.72 -4.01
C ALA A 135 14.08 7.01 -5.39
N THR A 136 13.07 6.17 -5.62
CA THR A 136 12.85 5.43 -6.88
C THR A 136 11.84 6.17 -7.74
#